data_AF-A0A956TR83-F1
#
_entry.id   AF-A0A956TR83-F1
#
_cell.length_a   1.000
_cell.length_b   1.000
_cell.length_c   1.000
_cell.angle_alpha   90.00
_cell.angle_beta   90.00
_cell.angle_gamma   90.00
#
_symmetry.space_group_name_H-M   'P 1'
#
loop_
_entity.id
_entity.type
_entity.pdbx_description
1 polymer ?
#
loop_
_entity_poly.entity_id
_entity_poly.type
_entity_poly.pdbx_seq_one_letter_code
_entity_poly.pdbx_strand_id
1 'polypeptide(L)'
;MENLRLAVNGTLMRGLELHPNLVEVGAVFLGEDTTAPCYRLWSIGDRHPAMMRVKEGAEYGGASIALEIYEITPDGLASVLLKEP
;
A
#
# COMPACT_ATOMS: atom_id res chain seq x y z
N MET A 1 -21.80 -8.92 -0.10
CA MET A 1 -20.65 -8.50 0.74
C MET A 1 -20.10 -7.25 0.10
N GLU A 2 -19.81 -6.21 0.88
CA GLU A 2 -19.24 -4.97 0.33
C GLU A 2 -17.74 -5.12 0.11
N ASN A 3 -17.23 -4.52 -0.98
CA ASN A 3 -15.82 -4.46 -1.28
C ASN A 3 -15.11 -3.40 -0.41
N LEU A 4 -13.82 -3.59 -0.21
CA LEU A 4 -12.94 -2.72 0.56
C LEU A 4 -12.06 -1.88 -0.36
N ARG A 5 -11.55 -0.76 0.14
CA ARG A 5 -10.48 0.00 -0.52
C ARG A 5 -9.16 -0.30 0.16
N LEU A 6 -8.18 -0.75 -0.62
CA LEU A 6 -6.81 -1.00 -0.20
C LEU A 6 -5.89 0.04 -0.83
N ALA A 7 -5.11 0.72 0.00
CA ALA A 7 -4.04 1.60 -0.46
C ALA A 7 -2.69 0.85 -0.37
N VAL A 8 -1.93 0.83 -1.47
CA VAL A 8 -0.60 0.23 -1.55
C VAL A 8 0.45 1.28 -1.90
N ASN A 9 1.67 1.13 -1.37
CA ASN A 9 2.75 2.13 -1.47
C ASN A 9 4.10 1.49 -1.86
N GLY A 10 4.08 0.26 -2.37
CA GLY A 10 5.26 -0.57 -2.54
C GLY A 10 5.07 -1.63 -3.62
N THR A 11 5.68 -2.80 -3.45
CA THR A 11 5.81 -3.84 -4.48
C THR A 11 4.49 -4.36 -5.06
N LEU A 12 3.34 -4.06 -4.43
CA LEU A 12 2.00 -4.33 -4.98
C LEU A 12 1.55 -3.32 -6.05
N MET A 13 2.23 -2.18 -6.23
CA MET A 13 1.88 -1.18 -7.25
C MET A 13 2.17 -1.68 -8.68
N ARG A 14 1.44 -1.16 -9.68
CA ARG A 14 1.58 -1.55 -11.10
C ARG A 14 3.05 -1.55 -11.54
N GLY A 15 3.45 -2.63 -12.20
CA GLY A 15 4.79 -2.81 -12.75
C GLY A 15 5.84 -3.30 -11.76
N LEU A 16 5.48 -3.54 -10.49
CA LEU A 16 6.36 -4.09 -9.47
C LEU A 16 6.08 -5.57 -9.18
N GLU A 17 7.01 -6.18 -8.45
CA GLU A 17 7.12 -7.64 -8.28
C GLU A 17 5.84 -8.33 -7.76
N LEU A 18 5.14 -7.72 -6.81
CA LEU A 18 3.99 -8.34 -6.14
C LEU A 18 2.63 -7.91 -6.72
N HIS A 19 2.58 -6.99 -7.69
CA HIS A 19 1.34 -6.58 -8.35
C HIS A 19 0.48 -7.75 -8.88
N PRO A 20 1.05 -8.86 -9.42
CA PRO A 20 0.24 -10.02 -9.82
C PRO A 20 -0.65 -10.58 -8.71
N ASN A 21 -0.28 -10.43 -7.43
CA ASN A 21 -1.10 -10.88 -6.30
C ASN A 21 -2.45 -10.15 -6.24
N LEU A 22 -2.51 -8.87 -6.63
CA LEU A 22 -3.74 -8.10 -6.72
C LEU A 22 -4.60 -8.54 -7.91
N VAL A 23 -3.96 -8.82 -9.05
CA VAL A 23 -4.64 -9.27 -10.27
C VAL A 23 -5.28 -10.64 -10.06
N GLU A 24 -4.58 -11.57 -9.41
CA GLU A 24 -5.06 -12.93 -9.14
C GLU A 24 -6.34 -12.97 -8.30
N VAL A 25 -6.50 -12.03 -7.36
CA VAL A 25 -7.69 -11.92 -6.51
C VAL A 25 -8.78 -11.03 -7.11
N GLY A 26 -8.58 -10.54 -8.33
CA GLY A 26 -9.53 -9.69 -9.04
C GLY A 26 -9.66 -8.28 -8.44
N ALA A 27 -8.61 -7.75 -7.81
CA ALA A 27 -8.62 -6.38 -7.32
C ALA A 27 -8.67 -5.38 -8.49
N VAL A 28 -9.48 -4.34 -8.35
CA VAL A 28 -9.72 -3.35 -9.41
C VAL A 28 -9.00 -2.06 -9.08
N PHE A 29 -8.11 -1.60 -9.96
CA PHE A 29 -7.43 -0.32 -9.82
C PHE A 29 -8.43 0.84 -9.89
N LEU A 30 -8.44 1.69 -8.86
CA LEU A 30 -9.32 2.86 -8.76
C LEU A 30 -8.60 4.17 -9.11
N GLY A 31 -7.29 4.25 -8.90
CA GLY A 31 -6.52 5.46 -9.17
C GLY A 31 -5.24 5.58 -8.33
N GLU A 32 -4.48 6.63 -8.62
CA GLU A 32 -3.34 7.07 -7.81
C GLU A 32 -3.81 8.08 -6.76
N ASP A 33 -3.15 8.11 -5.61
CA ASP A 33 -3.43 9.08 -4.54
C ASP A 33 -2.15 9.36 -3.72
N THR A 34 -2.26 10.20 -2.69
CA THR A 34 -1.17 10.47 -1.74
C THR A 34 -1.67 10.44 -0.30
N THR A 35 -0.83 9.97 0.62
CA THR A 35 -1.12 10.13 2.06
C THR A 35 -1.12 11.61 2.46
N ALA A 36 -1.80 11.92 3.57
CA ALA A 36 -1.56 13.17 4.28
C ALA A 36 -0.06 13.33 4.62
N PRO A 37 0.48 14.56 4.76
CA PRO A 37 1.92 14.82 4.95
C PRO A 37 2.42 14.49 6.36
N CYS A 38 1.95 13.38 6.93
CA CYS A 38 2.28 12.90 8.27
C CYS A 38 2.79 11.45 8.25
N TYR A 39 3.39 11.01 7.13
CA TYR A 39 3.98 9.69 6.99
C TYR A 39 5.47 9.79 6.67
N ARG A 40 6.27 8.84 7.15
CA ARG A 40 7.66 8.65 6.70
C ARG A 40 7.77 7.31 6.01
N LEU A 41 8.69 7.23 5.04
CA LEU A 41 8.95 6.07 4.21
C LEU A 41 10.39 5.58 4.44
N TRP A 42 10.57 4.27 4.54
CA TRP A 42 11.86 3.61 4.69
C TRP A 42 12.01 2.52 3.63
N SER A 43 13.24 2.29 3.21
CA SER A 43 13.64 1.07 2.49
C SER A 43 13.90 -0.05 3.50
N ILE A 44 13.28 -1.21 3.32
CA ILE A 44 13.54 -2.41 4.11
C ILE A 44 14.43 -3.34 3.30
N GLY A 45 15.72 -3.34 3.63
CA GLY A 45 16.74 -4.17 2.99
C GLY A 45 16.86 -3.96 1.48
N ASP A 46 16.48 -2.78 0.96
CA ASP A 46 16.44 -2.45 -0.48
C ASP A 46 15.55 -3.38 -1.31
N ARG A 47 14.55 -3.99 -0.66
CA ARG A 47 13.59 -4.91 -1.29
C ARG A 47 12.20 -4.33 -1.40
N HIS A 48 11.70 -3.72 -0.33
CA HIS A 48 10.36 -3.13 -0.30
C HIS A 48 10.31 -1.90 0.60
N PRO A 49 9.39 -0.97 0.34
CA PRO A 49 9.19 0.15 1.24
C PRO A 49 8.37 -0.28 2.47
N ALA A 50 8.51 0.47 3.55
CA ALA A 50 7.58 0.48 4.66
C ALA A 50 7.31 1.93 5.07
N MET A 51 6.06 2.25 5.41
CA MET A 51 5.72 3.58 5.91
C MET A 51 5.13 3.53 7.30
N MET A 52 5.38 4.58 8.08
CA MET A 52 4.74 4.78 9.38
C MET A 52 4.25 6.22 9.50
N ARG A 53 3.09 6.38 10.14
CA ARG A 53 2.58 7.70 10.52
C ARG A 53 3.47 8.28 11.62
N VAL A 54 3.87 9.54 11.47
CA VAL A 54 4.59 10.29 12.50
C VAL A 54 3.61 11.01 13.42
N LYS A 55 3.96 11.10 14.70
CA LYS A 55 3.20 11.90 15.67
C LYS A 55 3.51 13.38 15.46
N GLU A 56 2.55 14.22 15.79
CA GLU A 56 2.77 15.65 15.91
C GLU A 56 3.89 15.92 16.94
N GLY A 57 4.81 16.83 16.62
CA GLY A 57 5.98 17.13 17.44
C GLY A 57 7.09 16.08 17.41
N ALA A 58 7.03 15.09 16.50
CA ALA A 58 8.17 14.20 16.26
C ALA A 58 9.40 15.01 15.80
N GLU A 59 10.60 14.55 16.19
CA GLU A 59 11.89 15.18 15.83
C GLU A 59 12.03 15.41 14.32
N TYR A 60 11.49 14.48 13.52
CA TYR A 60 11.42 14.58 12.07
C TYR A 60 9.95 14.57 11.63
N GLY A 61 9.61 15.52 10.75
CA GLY A 61 8.29 15.61 10.13
C GLY A 61 7.96 14.46 9.18
N GLY A 62 6.71 14.45 8.70
CA GLY A 62 6.24 13.53 7.67
C GLY A 62 6.28 14.16 6.28
N ALA A 63 6.00 13.34 5.27
CA ALA A 63 5.81 13.69 3.88
C ALA A 63 4.55 13.00 3.35
N SER A 64 4.03 13.50 2.23
CA SER A 64 2.99 12.81 1.46
C SER A 64 3.63 11.69 0.66
N ILE A 65 3.12 10.47 0.83
CA ILE A 65 3.64 9.26 0.18
C ILE A 65 2.69 8.88 -0.94
N ALA A 66 3.22 8.60 -2.13
CA ALA A 66 2.45 8.15 -3.28
C ALA A 66 1.81 6.78 -3.02
N LEU A 67 0.58 6.62 -3.48
CA LEU A 67 -0.25 5.43 -3.32
C LEU A 67 -0.90 5.03 -4.64
N GLU A 68 -1.23 3.74 -4.75
CA GLU A 68 -2.29 3.26 -5.64
C GLU A 68 -3.45 2.70 -4.80
N ILE A 69 -4.68 2.99 -5.24
CA ILE A 69 -5.90 2.55 -4.57
C ILE A 69 -6.56 1.45 -5.38
N TYR A 70 -6.92 0.36 -4.72
CA TYR A 70 -7.62 -0.78 -5.31
C TYR A 70 -8.91 -1.07 -4.57
N GLU A 71 -9.94 -1.46 -5.31
CA GLU A 71 -11.12 -2.14 -4.79
C GLU A 71 -10.85 -3.64 -4.69
N ILE A 72 -11.13 -4.25 -3.54
CA ILE A 72 -10.82 -5.66 -3.28
C ILE A 72 -11.90 -6.30 -2.40
N THR A 73 -12.15 -7.60 -2.60
CA THR A 73 -13.04 -8.36 -1.70
C THR A 73 -12.33 -8.63 -0.36
N PRO A 74 -13.07 -8.83 0.75
CA PRO A 74 -12.45 -9.22 2.03
C PRO A 74 -11.60 -10.50 1.94
N ASP A 75 -12.06 -11.51 1.19
CA ASP A 75 -11.33 -12.77 1.01
C ASP A 75 -10.08 -12.60 0.14
N GLY A 76 -10.15 -11.71 -0.87
CA GLY A 76 -9.01 -11.32 -1.67
C GLY A 76 -7.94 -10.61 -0.85
N LEU A 77 -8.35 -9.70 0.06
CA LEU A 77 -7.43 -9.02 0.97
C LEU A 77 -6.69 -10.02 1.87
N ALA A 78 -7.41 -10.96 2.48
CA ALA A 78 -6.79 -12.00 3.29
C ALA A 78 -5.76 -12.82 2.49
N SER A 79 -6.11 -13.18 1.25
CA SER A 79 -5.22 -13.93 0.35
C SER A 79 -3.96 -13.16 -0.03
N VAL A 80 -4.06 -11.84 -0.24
CA VAL A 80 -2.91 -10.97 -0.54
C VAL A 80 -1.99 -10.86 0.66
N LEU A 81 -2.54 -10.59 1.85
CA LEU A 81 -1.74 -10.42 3.08
C LEU A 81 -0.95 -11.69 3.45
N LEU A 82 -1.51 -12.88 3.21
CA LEU A 82 -0.81 -14.16 3.44
C LEU A 82 0.37 -14.40 2.47
N LYS A 83 0.46 -13.63 1.37
CA LYS A 83 1.55 -13.69 0.38
C LYS A 83 2.56 -12.56 0.53
N GLU A 84 2.37 -11.64 1.49
CA GLU A 84 3.38 -10.63 1.80
C GLU A 84 4.58 -11.24 2.54
N PRO A 85 5.81 -10.77 2.29
CA PRO A 85 7.04 -11.30 2.88
C PRO A 85 7.20 -11.00 4.38
#